data_AF-A0A3S3S6S5-F1
#
_entry.id   AF-A0A3S3S6S5-F1
#
_cell.length_a   1.000
_cell.length_b   1.000
_cell.length_c   1.000
_cell.angle_alpha   90.00
_cell.angle_beta   90.00
_cell.angle_gamma   90.00
#
_symmetry.space_group_name_H-M   'P 1'
#
loop_
_entity.id
_entity.type
_entity.pdbx_description
1 polymer ?
#
loop_
_entity_poly.entity_id
_entity_poly.type
_entity_poly.pdbx_seq_one_letter_code
_entity_poly.pdbx_strand_id
1 'polypeptide(L)'
;MTDMPATGPKQPSSILGLSTDELAGLSSDELTNNSVAIKMLLHYYRQLHDENSALKNDNNTLKTYVDAYERKKNNSTVGAVMLAVSNVSIGFGVNLLTSGTSWPGVASLVSGIALAVAGIAITFRR
;
A
#
# COMPACT_ATOMS: atom_id res chain seq x y z
N MET A 1 -10.64 13.82 46.95
CA MET A 1 -11.70 14.50 46.19
C MET A 1 -11.05 15.09 44.95
N THR A 2 -11.08 14.35 43.85
CA THR A 2 -10.49 14.73 42.57
C THR A 2 -11.63 15.02 41.61
N ASP A 3 -11.84 16.30 41.33
CA ASP A 3 -12.81 16.79 40.35
C ASP A 3 -12.31 16.46 38.93
N MET A 4 -13.12 15.71 38.19
CA MET A 4 -12.98 15.54 36.74
C MET A 4 -13.55 16.77 36.02
N PRO A 5 -12.87 17.33 35.00
CA PRO A 5 -13.45 18.37 34.18
C PRO A 5 -14.57 17.79 33.30
N ALA A 6 -15.73 18.45 33.35
CA ALA A 6 -16.92 18.13 32.58
C ALA A 6 -16.59 18.03 31.07
N THR A 7 -16.91 16.88 30.49
CA THR A 7 -16.87 16.66 29.04
C THR A 7 -17.78 17.67 28.36
N GLY A 8 -17.19 18.52 27.50
CA GLY A 8 -17.91 19.49 26.67
C GLY A 8 -18.98 18.84 25.78
N PRO A 9 -19.92 19.64 25.24
CA PRO A 9 -21.09 19.14 24.53
C PRO A 9 -20.66 18.29 23.32
N LYS A 10 -21.07 17.02 23.32
CA LYS A 10 -20.93 16.10 22.17
C LYS A 10 -21.59 16.74 20.96
N GLN A 11 -20.79 17.04 19.94
CA GLN A 11 -21.29 17.46 18.64
C GLN A 11 -22.30 16.42 18.12
N PRO A 12 -23.52 16.83 17.74
CA PRO A 12 -24.48 15.92 17.14
C PRO A 12 -23.93 15.49 15.78
N SER A 13 -23.59 14.21 15.66
CA SER A 13 -23.20 13.58 14.40
C SER A 13 -24.41 13.57 13.47
N SER A 14 -24.52 14.63 12.67
CA SER A 14 -25.52 14.77 11.62
C SER A 14 -25.15 13.84 10.47
N ILE A 15 -25.95 12.80 10.25
CA ILE A 15 -25.74 11.87 9.13
C ILE A 15 -26.54 12.30 7.88
N LEU A 16 -27.51 13.21 8.00
CA LEU A 16 -28.37 13.59 6.86
C LEU A 16 -28.92 15.03 6.89
N GLY A 17 -28.38 15.95 7.69
CA GLY A 17 -29.00 17.29 7.86
C GLY A 17 -30.36 17.26 8.59
N LEU A 18 -30.80 16.08 9.01
CA LEU A 18 -31.87 15.86 9.98
C LEU A 18 -31.23 15.38 11.27
N SER A 19 -31.70 15.94 12.39
CA SER A 19 -31.29 15.53 13.74
C SER A 19 -31.64 14.06 13.94
N THR A 20 -30.66 13.27 14.38
CA THR A 20 -30.82 11.84 14.72
C THR A 20 -31.94 11.57 15.74
N ASP A 21 -32.39 12.60 16.46
CA ASP A 21 -33.54 12.55 17.37
C ASP A 21 -34.90 12.39 16.65
N GLU A 22 -35.03 12.79 15.37
CA GLU A 22 -36.28 12.58 14.59
C GLU A 22 -36.38 11.17 13.99
N LEU A 23 -35.25 10.47 13.78
CA LEU A 23 -35.26 9.10 13.24
C LEU A 23 -35.58 8.04 14.31
N ALA A 24 -35.40 8.36 15.60
CA ALA A 24 -35.73 7.46 16.70
C ALA A 24 -37.25 7.28 16.90
N GLY A 25 -38.08 8.12 16.27
CA GLY A 25 -39.55 8.09 16.37
C GLY A 25 -40.27 7.27 15.30
N LEU A 26 -39.59 6.84 14.22
CA LEU A 26 -40.22 6.09 13.13
C LEU A 26 -40.26 4.60 13.46
N SER A 27 -41.42 4.11 13.89
CA SER A 27 -41.66 2.68 14.07
C SER A 27 -41.72 1.96 12.71
N SER A 28 -41.29 0.69 12.65
CA SER A 28 -41.30 -0.10 11.41
C SER A 28 -42.67 -0.23 10.75
N ASP A 29 -43.75 0.00 11.50
CA ASP A 29 -45.15 -0.07 11.04
C ASP A 29 -45.63 1.21 10.32
N GLU A 30 -45.00 2.36 10.53
CA GLU A 30 -45.31 3.59 9.77
C GLU A 30 -44.61 3.62 8.40
N LEU A 31 -43.54 2.84 8.26
CA LEU A 31 -42.77 2.69 7.03
C LEU A 31 -43.46 1.78 6.01
N THR A 32 -44.20 0.75 6.43
CA THR A 32 -44.83 -0.24 5.53
C THR A 32 -45.94 0.32 4.66
N ASN A 33 -46.59 1.41 5.06
CA ASN A 33 -47.63 2.09 4.28
C ASN A 33 -47.15 3.37 3.55
N ASN A 34 -45.88 3.76 3.70
CA ASN A 34 -45.34 4.96 3.07
C ASN A 34 -44.38 4.61 1.93
N SER A 35 -44.94 4.47 0.72
CA SER A 35 -44.18 4.10 -0.49
C SER A 35 -43.04 5.06 -0.82
N VAL A 36 -43.16 6.34 -0.43
CA VAL A 36 -42.12 7.35 -0.64
C VAL A 36 -40.94 7.11 0.29
N ALA A 37 -41.19 6.85 1.57
CA ALA A 37 -40.14 6.52 2.55
C ALA A 37 -39.44 5.20 2.19
N ILE A 38 -40.18 4.18 1.76
CA ILE A 38 -39.62 2.91 1.26
C ILE A 38 -38.74 3.16 0.04
N LYS A 39 -39.18 3.97 -0.93
CA LYS A 39 -38.41 4.28 -2.14
C LYS A 39 -37.12 5.06 -1.82
N MET A 40 -37.17 5.98 -0.86
CA MET A 40 -35.99 6.69 -0.37
C MET A 40 -35.00 5.74 0.31
N LEU A 41 -35.46 4.84 1.18
CA LEU A 41 -34.61 3.81 1.78
C LEU A 41 -34.00 2.88 0.74
N LEU A 42 -34.76 2.48 -0.28
CA LEU A 42 -34.25 1.64 -1.36
C LEU A 42 -33.19 2.37 -2.20
N HIS A 43 -33.39 3.67 -2.43
CA HIS A 43 -32.42 4.51 -3.13
C HIS A 43 -31.12 4.62 -2.31
N TYR A 44 -31.21 4.87 -1.01
CA TYR A 44 -30.04 4.90 -0.11
C TYR A 44 -29.33 3.55 -0.04
N TYR A 45 -30.07 2.44 0.07
CA TYR A 45 -29.47 1.11 0.05
C TYR A 45 -28.70 0.88 -1.24
N ARG A 46 -29.29 1.25 -2.39
CA ARG A 46 -28.64 1.11 -3.69
C ARG A 46 -27.41 2.01 -3.82
N GLN A 47 -27.50 3.25 -3.35
CA GLN A 47 -26.37 4.18 -3.31
C GLN A 47 -25.24 3.62 -2.44
N LEU A 48 -25.52 3.16 -1.22
CA LEU A 48 -24.52 2.55 -0.33
C LEU A 48 -23.92 1.28 -0.91
N HIS A 49 -24.69 0.49 -1.65
CA HIS A 49 -24.21 -0.71 -2.33
C HIS A 49 -23.27 -0.36 -3.50
N ASP A 50 -23.63 0.65 -4.29
CA ASP A 50 -22.83 1.12 -5.41
C ASP A 50 -21.53 1.78 -4.92
N GLU A 51 -21.60 2.59 -3.85
CA GLU A 51 -20.44 3.16 -3.15
C GLU A 51 -19.53 2.08 -2.57
N ASN A 52 -20.08 1.04 -1.92
CA ASN A 52 -19.29 -0.10 -1.45
C ASN A 52 -18.58 -0.84 -2.59
N SER A 53 -19.23 -0.95 -3.75
CA SER A 53 -18.65 -1.59 -4.93
C SER A 53 -17.51 -0.75 -5.50
N ALA A 54 -17.70 0.58 -5.56
CA ALA A 54 -16.65 1.52 -5.95
C ALA A 54 -15.45 1.47 -4.98
N LEU A 55 -15.72 1.54 -3.68
CA LEU A 55 -14.70 1.46 -2.62
C LEU A 55 -13.90 0.16 -2.68
N LYS A 56 -14.54 -0.99 -2.96
CA LYS A 56 -13.83 -2.26 -3.16
C LYS A 56 -12.88 -2.21 -4.36
N ASN A 57 -13.31 -1.60 -5.45
CA ASN A 57 -12.47 -1.44 -6.65
C ASN A 57 -11.27 -0.52 -6.39
N ASP A 58 -11.51 0.59 -5.68
CA ASP A 58 -10.44 1.51 -5.28
C ASP A 58 -9.45 0.80 -4.37
N ASN A 59 -9.92 0.03 -3.40
CA ASN A 59 -9.04 -0.73 -2.50
C ASN A 59 -8.20 -1.77 -3.25
N ASN A 60 -8.77 -2.47 -4.24
CA ASN A 60 -8.03 -3.39 -5.10
C ASN A 60 -6.97 -2.67 -5.94
N THR A 61 -7.30 -1.48 -6.44
CA THR A 61 -6.37 -0.62 -7.18
C THR A 61 -5.22 -0.14 -6.29
N LEU A 62 -5.53 0.33 -5.08
CA LEU A 62 -4.51 0.73 -4.10
C LEU A 62 -3.59 -0.43 -3.72
N LYS A 63 -4.13 -1.62 -3.48
CA LYS A 63 -3.32 -2.82 -3.22
C LYS A 63 -2.38 -3.14 -4.38
N THR A 64 -2.87 -3.04 -5.61
CA THR A 64 -2.04 -3.25 -6.81
C THR A 64 -0.88 -2.24 -6.87
N TYR A 65 -1.12 -0.98 -6.52
CA TYR A 65 -0.04 0.01 -6.43
C TYR A 65 0.95 -0.31 -5.32
N VAL A 66 0.48 -0.63 -4.12
CA VAL A 66 1.36 -0.99 -2.98
C VAL A 66 2.23 -2.19 -3.33
N ASP A 67 1.66 -3.25 -3.88
CA ASP A 67 2.40 -4.45 -4.29
C ASP A 67 3.45 -4.14 -5.37
N ALA A 68 3.10 -3.28 -6.34
CA ALA A 68 4.04 -2.83 -7.36
C ALA A 68 5.20 -2.01 -6.76
N TYR A 69 4.92 -1.12 -5.80
CA TYR A 69 5.94 -0.37 -5.07
C TYR A 69 6.83 -1.27 -4.22
N GLU A 70 6.26 -2.25 -3.54
CA GLU A 70 7.00 -3.19 -2.70
C GLU A 70 7.91 -4.10 -3.54
N ARG A 71 7.42 -4.61 -4.67
CA ARG A 71 8.25 -5.34 -5.65
C ARG A 71 9.40 -4.48 -6.17
N LYS A 72 9.14 -3.21 -6.52
CA LYS A 72 10.17 -2.29 -6.99
C LYS A 72 11.21 -2.00 -5.92
N LYS A 73 10.79 -1.82 -4.67
CA LYS A 73 11.68 -1.63 -3.51
C LYS A 73 12.56 -2.86 -3.27
N ASN A 74 11.98 -4.06 -3.29
CA ASN A 74 12.74 -5.30 -3.11
C ASN A 74 13.74 -5.52 -4.26
N ASN A 75 13.33 -5.36 -5.51
CA ASN A 75 14.22 -5.47 -6.66
C ASN A 75 15.38 -4.48 -6.59
N SER A 76 15.11 -3.22 -6.21
CA SER A 76 16.15 -2.21 -6.03
C SER A 76 17.09 -2.54 -4.88
N THR A 77 16.60 -3.13 -3.79
CA THR A 77 17.41 -3.51 -2.63
C THR A 77 18.34 -4.68 -2.99
N VAL A 78 17.81 -5.72 -3.64
CA VAL A 78 18.59 -6.86 -4.13
C VAL A 78 19.65 -6.41 -5.15
N GLY A 79 19.27 -5.51 -6.06
CA GLY A 79 20.19 -4.94 -7.03
C GLY A 79 21.32 -4.13 -6.39
N ALA A 80 21.02 -3.31 -5.39
CA ALA A 80 22.01 -2.55 -4.64
C ALA A 80 23.00 -3.46 -3.89
N VAL A 81 22.51 -4.54 -3.26
CA VAL A 81 23.37 -5.53 -2.59
C VAL A 81 24.27 -6.24 -3.60
N MET A 82 23.74 -6.66 -4.76
CA MET A 82 24.55 -7.26 -5.82
C MET A 82 25.63 -6.31 -6.33
N LEU A 83 25.32 -5.03 -6.52
CA LEU A 83 26.29 -4.01 -6.92
C LEU A 83 27.37 -3.80 -5.86
N ALA A 84 27.02 -3.80 -4.58
CA ALA A 84 27.99 -3.69 -3.50
C ALA A 84 28.96 -4.87 -3.49
N VAL A 85 28.45 -6.10 -3.59
CA VAL A 85 29.28 -7.33 -3.66
C VAL A 85 30.14 -7.35 -4.92
N SER A 86 29.59 -6.90 -6.05
CA SER A 86 30.32 -6.76 -7.31
C SER A 86 31.54 -5.86 -7.17
N ASN A 87 31.38 -4.66 -6.60
CA ASN A 87 32.48 -3.71 -6.41
C ASN A 87 33.62 -4.30 -5.57
N VAL A 88 33.28 -5.04 -4.51
CA VAL A 88 34.28 -5.74 -3.67
C VAL A 88 35.02 -6.78 -4.50
N SER A 89 34.29 -7.62 -5.26
CA SER A 89 34.87 -8.68 -6.09
C SER A 89 35.73 -8.14 -7.23
N ILE A 90 35.32 -7.06 -7.89
CA ILE A 90 36.12 -6.36 -8.91
C ILE A 90 37.40 -5.80 -8.26
N GLY A 91 37.30 -5.18 -7.09
CA GLY A 91 38.45 -4.66 -6.35
C GLY A 91 39.49 -5.74 -6.04
N PHE A 92 39.05 -6.90 -5.53
CA PHE A 92 39.93 -8.06 -5.33
C PHE A 92 40.50 -8.59 -6.65
N GLY A 93 39.70 -8.67 -7.71
CA GLY A 93 40.13 -9.14 -9.02
C GLY A 93 41.24 -8.27 -9.62
N VAL A 94 41.05 -6.95 -9.60
CA VAL A 94 42.07 -5.99 -10.05
C VAL A 94 43.34 -6.12 -9.20
N ASN A 95 43.21 -6.18 -7.87
CA ASN A 95 44.37 -6.28 -6.98
C ASN A 95 45.20 -7.56 -7.23
N LEU A 96 44.53 -8.71 -7.40
CA LEU A 96 45.19 -10.00 -7.67
C LEU A 96 45.83 -10.06 -9.07
N LEU A 97 45.19 -9.45 -10.07
CA LEU A 97 45.76 -9.31 -11.41
C LEU A 97 47.03 -8.47 -11.38
N THR A 98 47.02 -7.35 -10.64
CA THR A 98 48.19 -6.49 -10.49
C THR A 98 49.32 -7.12 -9.67
N SER A 99 49.00 -8.06 -8.77
CA SER A 99 50.00 -8.78 -7.96
C SER A 99 50.62 -10.00 -8.67
N GLY A 100 50.31 -10.23 -9.95
CA GLY A 100 50.85 -11.33 -10.75
C GLY A 100 50.11 -12.67 -10.60
N THR A 101 49.00 -12.71 -9.86
CA THR A 101 48.20 -13.93 -9.66
C THR A 101 47.03 -13.95 -10.65
N SER A 102 47.35 -14.25 -11.91
CA SER A 102 46.44 -14.03 -13.05
C SER A 102 45.13 -14.82 -12.97
N TRP A 103 45.18 -16.12 -12.64
CA TRP A 103 43.98 -16.98 -12.72
C TRP A 103 42.90 -16.64 -11.67
N PRO A 104 43.21 -16.53 -10.36
CA PRO A 104 42.24 -16.08 -9.36
C PRO A 104 41.77 -14.64 -9.58
N GLY A 105 42.64 -13.76 -10.08
CA GLY A 105 42.29 -12.38 -10.39
C GLY A 105 41.24 -12.27 -11.49
N VAL A 106 41.40 -13.02 -12.59
CA VAL A 106 40.38 -13.10 -13.67
C VAL A 106 39.06 -13.67 -13.13
N ALA A 107 39.11 -14.74 -12.33
CA ALA A 107 37.89 -15.37 -11.79
C ALA A 107 37.09 -14.40 -10.90
N SER A 108 37.77 -13.63 -10.04
CA SER A 108 37.12 -12.62 -9.21
C SER A 108 36.59 -11.45 -10.05
N LEU A 109 37.32 -11.02 -11.08
CA LEU A 109 36.88 -9.93 -11.94
C LEU A 109 35.63 -10.30 -12.75
N VAL A 110 35.62 -11.49 -13.36
CA VAL A 110 34.47 -12.00 -14.14
C VAL A 110 33.24 -12.18 -13.28
N SER A 111 33.39 -12.76 -12.08
CA SER A 111 32.25 -12.93 -11.15
C SER A 111 31.72 -11.58 -10.66
N GLY A 112 32.60 -10.62 -10.35
CA GLY A 112 32.21 -9.25 -10.03
C GLY A 112 31.44 -8.57 -11.17
N ILE A 113 31.92 -8.65 -12.42
CA ILE A 113 31.22 -8.06 -13.58
C ILE A 113 29.86 -8.72 -13.80
N ALA A 114 29.77 -10.05 -13.70
CA ALA A 114 28.50 -10.77 -13.84
C ALA A 114 27.48 -10.32 -12.78
N LEU A 115 27.91 -10.14 -11.54
CA LEU A 115 27.07 -9.62 -10.45
C LEU A 115 26.63 -8.16 -10.68
N ALA A 116 27.50 -7.31 -11.24
CA ALA A 116 27.12 -5.94 -11.60
C ALA A 116 26.01 -5.93 -12.66
N VAL A 117 26.19 -6.72 -13.74
CA VAL A 117 25.20 -6.83 -14.81
C VAL A 117 23.88 -7.38 -14.27
N ALA A 118 23.93 -8.43 -13.45
CA ALA A 118 22.74 -9.01 -12.81
C ALA A 118 22.04 -8.01 -11.88
N GLY A 119 22.80 -7.28 -11.04
CA GLY A 119 22.26 -6.29 -10.12
C GLY A 119 21.58 -5.13 -10.84
N ILE A 120 22.17 -4.64 -11.94
CA ILE A 120 21.58 -3.62 -12.80
C ILE A 120 20.31 -4.16 -13.48
N ALA A 121 20.38 -5.37 -14.05
CA ALA A 121 19.25 -5.99 -14.74
C ALA A 121 18.06 -6.18 -13.80
N ILE A 122 18.28 -6.64 -12.57
CA ILE A 122 17.23 -6.82 -11.55
C ILE A 122 16.65 -5.46 -11.12
N THR A 123 17.49 -4.44 -10.92
CA THR A 123 17.04 -3.10 -10.53
C THR A 123 16.10 -2.49 -11.58
N PHE A 124 16.38 -2.69 -12.86
CA PHE A 124 15.59 -2.14 -13.96
C PHE A 124 14.52 -3.10 -14.51
N ARG A 125 14.39 -4.29 -13.94
CA ARG A 125 13.35 -5.25 -14.33
C ARG A 125 12.00 -4.73 -13.85
N ARG A 126 11.18 -4.30 -14.82
CA ARG A 126 9.80 -3.86 -14.62
C ARG A 126 8.91 -5.04 -14.24
#